data_AF-A0A9Q8WW83-F1
#
_entry.id   AF-A0A9Q8WW83-F1
#
_cell.length_a   1.000
_cell.length_b   1.000
_cell.length_c   1.000
_cell.angle_alpha   90.00
_cell.angle_beta   90.00
_cell.angle_gamma   90.00
#
_symmetry.space_group_name_H-M   'P 1'
#
loop_
_entity.id
_entity.type
_entity.pdbx_description
1 polymer ?
#
loop_
_entity_poly.entity_id
_entity_poly.type
_entity_poly.pdbx_seq_one_letter_code
_entity_poly.pdbx_strand_id
1 'polypeptide(L)'
;MRCFVQDTRPASVVKELVENAIDAGSSEIEIKIESGGRNLITVIDDGNGIEKNDLELALMRHATSKLSDSELIEIRHLGFRGEALPSIAAVSRIRLSSKAKRVNEAWSISYEGGEKIREITTYSLLQGTYIEVRDLFFATPNRLKFLKTERAETQAIVDCK
;
A
#
# COMPACT_ATOMS: atom_id res chain seq x y z
N MET A 1 6.72 13.26 -14.90
CA MET A 1 6.07 12.85 -13.64
C MET A 1 4.63 12.46 -13.97
N ARG A 2 4.34 11.17 -14.13
CA ARG A 2 2.97 10.71 -14.38
C ARG A 2 2.22 10.81 -13.05
N CYS A 3 1.17 11.62 -13.01
CA CYS A 3 0.31 11.73 -11.84
C CYS A 3 -0.34 10.36 -11.61
N PHE A 4 0.16 9.61 -10.62
CA PHE A 4 -0.29 8.26 -10.23
C PHE A 4 -1.81 8.18 -10.00
N VAL A 5 -2.39 9.33 -9.65
CA VAL A 5 -3.80 9.51 -9.36
C VAL A 5 -4.68 9.39 -10.62
N GLN A 6 -4.18 9.54 -11.86
CA GLN A 6 -5.05 9.48 -13.04
C GLN A 6 -5.35 8.06 -13.57
N ASP A 7 -4.57 7.05 -13.20
CA ASP A 7 -4.64 5.69 -13.79
C ASP A 7 -4.65 4.54 -12.76
N THR A 8 -5.17 4.80 -11.55
CA THR A 8 -5.15 3.85 -10.42
C THR A 8 -6.10 2.66 -10.60
N ARG A 9 -5.86 1.76 -11.57
CA ARG A 9 -6.62 0.50 -11.70
C ARG A 9 -6.21 -0.51 -10.63
N PRO A 10 -7.08 -1.48 -10.27
CA PRO A 10 -6.74 -2.57 -9.36
C PRO A 10 -5.42 -3.27 -9.70
N ALA A 11 -5.18 -3.57 -10.98
CA ALA A 11 -3.93 -4.16 -11.45
C ALA A 11 -2.69 -3.29 -11.16
N SER A 12 -2.80 -1.98 -11.36
CA SER A 12 -1.71 -1.04 -11.04
C SER A 12 -1.43 -0.98 -9.54
N VAL A 13 -2.48 -1.04 -8.71
CA VAL A 13 -2.34 -1.10 -7.25
C VAL A 13 -1.60 -2.37 -6.84
N VAL A 14 -2.04 -3.53 -7.31
CA VAL A 14 -1.38 -4.81 -7.01
C VAL A 14 0.08 -4.79 -7.45
N LYS A 15 0.36 -4.34 -8.69
CA LYS A 15 1.73 -4.24 -9.21
C LYS A 15 2.65 -3.48 -8.26
N GLU A 16 2.21 -2.30 -7.83
CA GLU A 16 3.05 -1.40 -7.04
C GLU A 16 3.26 -1.95 -5.62
N LEU A 17 2.24 -2.56 -5.02
CA LEU A 17 2.38 -3.23 -3.72
C LEU A 17 3.33 -4.44 -3.81
N VAL A 18 3.27 -5.21 -4.90
CA VAL A 18 4.17 -6.35 -5.15
C VAL A 18 5.61 -5.88 -5.40
N GLU A 19 5.81 -4.82 -6.19
CA GLU A 19 7.13 -4.22 -6.40
C GLU A 19 7.74 -3.75 -5.08
N ASN A 20 6.96 -3.12 -4.21
CA ASN A 20 7.42 -2.73 -2.87
C ASN A 20 7.83 -3.94 -2.02
N ALA A 21 7.07 -5.04 -2.08
CA ALA A 21 7.41 -6.27 -1.38
C ALA A 21 8.71 -6.89 -1.93
N ILE A 22 8.93 -6.87 -3.25
CA ILE A 22 10.18 -7.33 -3.88
C ILE A 22 11.36 -6.46 -3.42
N ASP A 23 11.21 -5.14 -3.45
CA ASP A 23 12.25 -4.20 -3.03
C ASP A 23 12.58 -4.34 -1.52
N ALA A 24 11.59 -4.73 -0.71
CA ALA A 24 11.79 -5.08 0.70
C ALA A 24 12.54 -6.40 0.93
N GLY A 25 12.92 -7.12 -0.15
CA GLY A 25 13.67 -8.37 -0.09
C GLY A 25 12.83 -9.58 0.31
N SER A 26 11.53 -9.57 -0.03
CA SER A 26 10.62 -10.67 0.28
C SER A 26 10.92 -11.91 -0.55
N SER A 27 10.80 -13.08 0.07
CA SER A 27 10.92 -14.38 -0.58
C SER A 27 9.57 -14.99 -0.92
N GLU A 28 8.53 -14.61 -0.18
CA GLU A 28 7.15 -15.03 -0.38
C GLU A 28 6.22 -13.80 -0.39
N ILE A 29 5.33 -13.76 -1.37
CA ILE A 29 4.33 -12.70 -1.51
C ILE A 29 2.98 -13.36 -1.77
N GLU A 30 2.04 -13.20 -0.84
CA GLU A 30 0.66 -13.66 -0.98
C GLU A 30 -0.24 -12.50 -1.41
N ILE A 31 -1.05 -12.72 -2.45
CA ILE A 31 -2.00 -11.72 -2.96
C ILE A 31 -3.41 -12.29 -2.87
N LYS A 32 -4.32 -11.57 -2.24
CA LYS A 32 -5.75 -11.88 -2.19
C LYS A 32 -6.56 -10.75 -2.81
N ILE A 33 -7.54 -11.08 -3.64
CA ILE A 33 -8.41 -10.09 -4.28
C ILE A 33 -9.87 -10.52 -4.20
N GLU A 34 -10.75 -9.55 -4.06
CA GLU A 34 -12.20 -9.73 -4.17
C GLU A 34 -12.80 -8.73 -5.14
N SER A 35 -13.78 -9.16 -5.93
CA SER A 35 -14.48 -8.33 -6.91
C SER A 35 -13.54 -7.58 -7.88
N GLY A 36 -12.54 -8.29 -8.41
CA GLY A 36 -11.54 -7.72 -9.31
C GLY A 36 -10.63 -6.68 -8.65
N GLY A 37 -10.49 -6.75 -7.32
CA GLY A 37 -9.71 -5.80 -6.52
C GLY A 37 -10.46 -4.51 -6.17
N ARG A 38 -11.76 -4.42 -6.48
CA ARG A 38 -12.59 -3.29 -6.09
C ARG A 38 -12.92 -3.32 -4.59
N ASN A 39 -13.29 -4.48 -4.08
CA ASN A 39 -13.74 -4.62 -2.70
C ASN A 39 -12.56 -4.86 -1.75
N LEU A 40 -11.63 -5.71 -2.16
CA LEU A 40 -10.46 -6.07 -1.38
C LEU A 40 -9.26 -6.32 -2.30
N ILE A 41 -8.12 -5.76 -1.92
CA ILE A 41 -6.79 -6.19 -2.32
C ILE A 41 -5.98 -6.36 -1.03
N THR A 42 -5.39 -7.53 -0.84
CA THR A 42 -4.44 -7.79 0.23
C THR A 42 -3.12 -8.24 -0.35
N VAL A 43 -2.02 -7.64 0.09
CA VAL A 43 -0.66 -8.09 -0.21
C VAL A 43 0.04 -8.36 1.10
N ILE A 44 0.57 -9.57 1.26
CA ILE A 44 1.30 -10.03 2.44
C ILE A 44 2.67 -10.48 1.98
N ASP A 45 3.71 -9.97 2.62
CA ASP A 45 5.09 -10.33 2.32
C ASP A 45 5.88 -10.67 3.58
N ASP A 46 6.98 -11.40 3.42
CA ASP A 46 7.91 -11.81 4.47
C ASP A 46 9.21 -10.97 4.48
N GLY A 47 9.17 -9.79 3.88
CA GLY A 47 10.34 -8.93 3.67
C GLY A 47 10.93 -8.31 4.94
N ASN A 48 11.64 -7.20 4.76
CA ASN A 48 12.28 -6.48 5.85
C ASN A 48 11.30 -5.81 6.83
N GLY A 49 10.07 -5.55 6.39
CA GLY A 49 9.07 -4.78 7.11
C GLY A 49 9.41 -3.29 7.23
N ILE A 50 8.55 -2.55 7.92
CA ILE A 50 8.57 -1.10 8.13
C ILE A 50 8.62 -0.85 9.64
N GLU A 51 9.49 0.07 10.08
CA GLU A 51 9.56 0.45 11.48
C GLU A 51 8.33 1.25 11.92
N LYS A 52 8.01 1.21 13.21
CA LYS A 52 6.84 1.88 13.79
C LYS A 52 6.76 3.37 13.40
N ASN A 53 7.89 4.06 13.47
CA ASN A 53 7.97 5.50 13.24
C ASN A 53 7.77 5.86 11.75
N ASP A 54 8.02 4.92 10.85
CA ASP A 54 7.91 5.11 9.41
C ASP A 54 6.54 4.71 8.85
N LEU A 55 5.72 3.98 9.62
CA LEU A 55 4.38 3.56 9.19
C LEU A 55 3.49 4.75 8.80
N GLU A 56 3.54 5.83 9.56
CA GLU A 56 2.74 7.02 9.26
C GLU A 56 3.30 7.78 8.05
N LEU A 57 4.63 7.88 7.96
CA LEU A 57 5.31 8.51 6.82
C LEU A 57 5.01 7.78 5.51
N ALA A 58 4.90 6.45 5.53
CA ALA A 58 4.56 5.62 4.37
C ALA A 58 3.16 5.94 3.78
N LEU A 59 2.23 6.48 4.57
CA LEU A 59 0.86 6.79 4.13
C LEU A 59 0.59 8.30 3.94
N MET A 60 1.46 9.18 4.45
CA MET A 60 1.29 10.63 4.30
C MET A 60 1.57 11.11 2.86
N ARG A 61 0.62 11.85 2.27
CA ARG A 61 0.89 12.61 1.05
C ARG A 61 1.95 13.67 1.35
N HIS A 62 2.86 13.92 0.41
CA HIS A 62 3.86 14.98 0.51
C HIS A 62 4.93 14.81 1.61
N ALA A 63 5.15 13.58 2.09
CA ALA A 63 6.34 13.28 2.90
C ALA A 63 7.60 13.83 2.19
N THR A 64 7.78 13.53 0.91
CA THR A 64 8.96 13.95 0.14
C THR A 64 9.13 15.47 -0.09
N SER A 65 8.10 16.31 0.05
CA SER A 65 8.20 17.76 -0.22
C SER A 65 8.40 18.63 1.02
N LYS A 66 8.42 18.03 2.22
CA LYS A 66 8.70 18.73 3.49
C LYS A 66 9.85 18.09 4.28
N LEU A 67 10.37 16.97 3.79
CA LEU A 67 11.51 16.27 4.37
C LEU A 67 12.81 16.85 3.83
N SER A 68 13.77 17.01 4.72
CA SER A 68 15.17 17.34 4.40
C SER A 68 15.80 16.26 3.51
N ASP A 69 16.87 16.59 2.78
CA ASP A 69 17.58 15.63 1.92
C ASP A 69 18.02 14.36 2.67
N SER A 70 18.27 14.45 3.97
CA SER A 70 18.57 13.32 4.87
C SER A 70 17.37 12.39 5.12
N GLU A 71 16.18 12.95 5.31
CA GLU A 71 14.94 12.17 5.57
C GLU A 71 14.41 11.54 4.27
N LEU A 72 14.66 12.17 3.12
CA LEU A 72 14.41 11.60 1.79
C LEU A 72 15.25 10.35 1.51
N ILE A 73 16.44 10.23 2.10
CA ILE A 73 17.31 9.06 1.96
C ILE A 73 16.75 7.88 2.76
N GLU A 74 16.21 8.10 3.96
CA GLU A 74 15.60 7.04 4.78
C GLU A 74 14.35 6.44 4.14
N ILE A 75 13.48 7.25 3.52
CA ILE A 75 12.30 6.74 2.79
C ILE A 75 12.71 5.89 1.57
N ARG A 76 13.82 6.20 0.90
CA ARG A 76 14.33 5.39 -0.21
C ARG A 76 14.76 3.99 0.24
N HIS A 77 15.16 3.81 1.50
CA HIS A 77 15.51 2.50 2.04
C HIS A 77 14.28 1.62 2.34
N LEU A 78 13.08 2.20 2.37
CA LEU A 78 11.82 1.46 2.57
C LEU A 78 11.25 0.88 1.25
N GLY A 79 11.93 1.04 0.10
CA GLY A 79 11.46 0.55 -1.21
C GLY A 79 10.39 1.41 -1.87
N PHE A 80 9.80 2.37 -1.16
CA PHE A 80 8.74 3.20 -1.72
C PHE A 80 9.31 4.37 -2.51
N ARG A 81 8.89 4.51 -3.78
CA ARG A 81 9.10 5.74 -4.58
C ARG A 81 8.31 6.96 -4.06
N GLY A 82 7.82 6.92 -2.81
CA GLY A 82 7.21 8.03 -2.09
C GLY A 82 5.79 8.43 -2.51
N GLU A 83 5.22 7.84 -3.57
CA GLU A 83 3.92 8.29 -4.10
C GLU A 83 2.82 7.22 -4.18
N ALA A 84 3.16 5.93 -4.22
CA ALA A 84 2.17 4.86 -4.44
C ALA A 84 1.21 4.70 -3.25
N LEU A 85 1.73 4.39 -2.07
CA LEU A 85 0.93 4.19 -0.85
C LEU A 85 0.08 5.40 -0.47
N PRO A 86 0.59 6.65 -0.45
CA PRO A 86 -0.23 7.83 -0.19
C PRO A 86 -1.34 8.03 -1.23
N SER A 87 -1.07 7.71 -2.51
CA SER A 87 -2.07 7.81 -3.58
C SER A 87 -3.18 6.77 -3.42
N ILE A 88 -2.83 5.55 -3.01
CA ILE A 88 -3.80 4.49 -2.72
C ILE A 88 -4.63 4.87 -1.49
N ALA A 89 -3.98 5.34 -0.42
CA ALA A 89 -4.65 5.79 0.80
C ALA A 89 -5.68 6.89 0.52
N ALA A 90 -5.36 7.84 -0.37
CA ALA A 90 -6.23 8.96 -0.74
C ALA A 90 -7.54 8.53 -1.43
N VAL A 91 -7.61 7.34 -2.01
CA VAL A 91 -8.77 6.87 -2.78
C VAL A 91 -9.44 5.63 -2.19
N SER A 92 -8.94 5.08 -1.08
CA SER A 92 -9.41 3.81 -0.51
C SER A 92 -9.50 3.86 1.02
N ARG A 93 -9.90 2.75 1.62
CA ARG A 93 -9.67 2.44 3.03
C ARG A 93 -8.47 1.52 3.11
N ILE A 94 -7.36 1.97 3.66
CA ILE A 94 -6.12 1.20 3.73
C ILE A 94 -5.74 0.87 5.17
N ARG A 95 -5.29 -0.36 5.41
CA ARG A 95 -4.58 -0.76 6.62
C ARG A 95 -3.18 -1.21 6.22
N LEU A 96 -2.18 -0.62 6.84
CA LEU A 96 -0.79 -1.02 6.73
C LEU A 96 -0.37 -1.58 8.08
N SER A 97 0.09 -2.82 8.08
CA SER A 97 0.62 -3.48 9.27
C SER A 97 1.98 -4.07 8.94
N SER A 98 2.95 -3.92 9.83
CA SER A 98 4.30 -4.39 9.54
C SER A 98 5.06 -4.76 10.80
N LYS A 99 6.00 -5.68 10.63
CA LYS A 99 6.98 -6.06 11.64
C LYS A 99 8.37 -6.01 11.01
N ALA A 100 9.12 -4.97 11.37
CA ALA A 100 10.49 -4.82 10.93
C ALA A 100 11.38 -5.98 11.41
N LYS A 101 12.50 -6.22 10.72
CA LYS A 101 13.51 -7.18 11.17
C LYS A 101 14.05 -6.78 12.55
N ARG A 102 14.28 -7.79 13.39
CA ARG A 102 14.91 -7.66 14.73
C ARG A 102 14.10 -6.84 15.75
N VAL A 103 12.82 -6.54 15.47
CA VAL A 103 11.88 -6.04 16.48
C VAL A 103 10.87 -7.13 16.87
N ASN A 104 10.41 -7.09 18.13
CA ASN A 104 9.50 -8.09 18.66
C ASN A 104 8.03 -7.81 18.34
N GLU A 105 7.68 -6.54 18.18
CA GLU A 105 6.30 -6.09 18.02
C GLU A 105 6.00 -5.71 16.57
N ALA A 106 4.82 -6.11 16.10
CA ALA A 106 4.25 -5.60 14.86
C ALA A 106 3.31 -4.45 15.18
N TRP A 107 3.20 -3.52 14.25
CA TRP A 107 2.39 -2.32 14.40
C TRP A 107 1.45 -2.17 13.22
N SER A 108 0.31 -1.52 13.45
CA SER A 108 -0.71 -1.29 12.44
C SER A 108 -1.19 0.16 12.48
N ILE A 109 -1.41 0.71 11.29
CA ILE A 109 -2.00 2.02 11.04
C ILE A 109 -3.11 1.90 10.00
N SER A 110 -4.10 2.79 10.04
CA SER A 110 -5.22 2.77 9.09
C SER A 110 -5.62 4.17 8.65
N TYR A 111 -5.88 4.31 7.35
CA TYR A 111 -6.26 5.55 6.69
C TYR A 111 -7.54 5.35 5.87
N GLU A 112 -8.36 6.39 5.78
CA GLU A 112 -9.53 6.42 4.90
C GLU A 112 -9.55 7.73 4.12
N GLY A 113 -9.54 7.65 2.79
CA GLY A 113 -9.55 8.85 1.95
C GLY A 113 -8.35 9.77 2.17
N GLY A 114 -7.22 9.21 2.62
CA GLY A 114 -5.98 9.95 2.91
C GLY A 114 -5.88 10.52 4.32
N GLU A 115 -6.90 10.32 5.17
CA GLU A 115 -6.91 10.78 6.55
C GLU A 115 -6.67 9.61 7.52
N LYS A 116 -5.82 9.82 8.53
CA LYS A 116 -5.58 8.85 9.61
C LYS A 116 -6.83 8.68 10.45
N ILE A 117 -7.34 7.45 10.56
CA ILE A 117 -8.58 7.19 11.31
C ILE A 117 -8.34 6.65 12.73
N ARG A 118 -7.13 6.16 13.01
CA ARG A 118 -6.74 5.57 14.30
C ARG A 118 -5.27 5.80 14.58
N GLU A 119 -4.92 5.83 15.86
CA GLU A 119 -3.52 5.78 16.29
C GLU A 119 -2.87 4.44 15.95
N ILE A 120 -1.54 4.46 15.90
CA ILE A 120 -0.75 3.25 15.69
C ILE A 120 -1.01 2.29 16.86
N THR A 121 -1.40 1.07 16.53
CA THR A 121 -1.75 0.01 17.49
C THR A 121 -0.88 -1.21 17.27
N THR A 122 -0.77 -2.08 18.28
CA THR A 122 -0.07 -3.35 18.13
C THR A 122 -0.84 -4.28 17.20
N TYR A 123 -0.10 -5.12 16.48
CA TYR A 123 -0.64 -6.10 15.56
C TYR A 123 0.09 -7.44 15.74
N SER A 124 -0.51 -8.53 15.24
CA SER A 124 0.14 -9.84 15.25
C SER A 124 0.61 -10.17 13.84
N LEU A 125 1.92 -10.17 13.64
CA LEU A 125 2.57 -10.54 12.38
C LEU A 125 3.89 -11.27 12.70
N LEU A 126 4.23 -12.30 11.92
CA LEU A 126 5.48 -13.05 12.13
C LEU A 126 6.70 -12.23 11.73
N GLN A 127 6.68 -11.68 10.51
CA GLN A 127 7.68 -10.80 9.90
C GLN A 127 7.06 -10.17 8.64
N GLY A 128 7.60 -9.04 8.19
CA GLY A 128 7.30 -8.47 6.87
C GLY A 128 6.14 -7.49 6.92
N THR A 129 5.38 -7.39 5.84
CA THR A 129 4.32 -6.38 5.69
C THR A 129 2.99 -7.00 5.29
N TYR A 130 1.91 -6.47 5.84
CA TYR A 130 0.54 -6.76 5.49
C TYR A 130 -0.13 -5.46 5.05
N ILE A 131 -0.62 -5.42 3.82
CA ILE A 131 -1.31 -4.27 3.25
C ILE A 131 -2.70 -4.71 2.83
N GLU A 132 -3.73 -4.12 3.43
CA GLU A 132 -5.13 -4.32 3.08
C GLU A 132 -5.71 -3.04 2.51
N VAL A 133 -6.20 -3.10 1.27
CA VAL A 133 -6.88 -2.02 0.56
C VAL A 133 -8.32 -2.43 0.34
N ARG A 134 -9.25 -1.70 0.95
CA ARG A 134 -10.70 -1.91 0.85
C ARG A 134 -11.39 -0.77 0.14
N ASP A 135 -12.48 -1.10 -0.54
CA ASP A 135 -13.36 -0.16 -1.24
C ASP A 135 -12.55 0.81 -2.12
N LEU A 136 -11.81 0.28 -3.08
CA LEU A 136 -11.02 1.09 -3.99
C LEU A 136 -11.93 2.10 -4.71
N PHE A 137 -11.55 3.37 -4.66
CA PHE A 137 -12.34 4.53 -5.10
C PHE A 137 -13.54 4.93 -4.24
N PHE A 138 -13.62 4.48 -2.98
CA PHE A 138 -14.63 4.94 -2.03
C PHE A 138 -14.71 6.48 -1.96
N ALA A 139 -13.56 7.16 -1.87
CA ALA A 139 -13.50 8.62 -1.82
C ALA A 139 -13.75 9.30 -3.19
N THR A 140 -13.78 8.54 -4.28
CA THR A 140 -13.95 9.05 -5.65
C THR A 140 -14.95 8.20 -6.46
N PRO A 141 -16.26 8.19 -6.11
CA PRO A 141 -17.23 7.25 -6.69
C PRO A 141 -17.34 7.32 -8.21
N ASN A 142 -17.13 8.50 -8.80
CA ASN A 142 -17.11 8.70 -10.25
C ASN A 142 -16.05 7.86 -10.97
N ARG A 143 -15.03 7.33 -10.27
CA ARG A 143 -14.00 6.47 -10.87
C ARG A 143 -14.45 5.03 -11.07
N LEU A 144 -15.41 4.58 -10.27
CA LEU A 144 -15.96 3.23 -10.37
C LEU A 144 -16.56 2.93 -11.74
N LYS A 145 -17.11 3.95 -12.43
CA LYS A 145 -17.68 3.80 -13.78
C LYS A 145 -16.66 3.53 -14.89
N PHE A 146 -15.37 3.73 -14.60
CA PHE A 146 -14.29 3.46 -15.54
C PHE A 146 -13.61 2.10 -15.30
N LEU A 147 -13.96 1.40 -14.23
CA LEU A 147 -13.56 0.02 -14.03
C LEU A 147 -14.24 -0.86 -15.09
N LYS A 148 -13.50 -1.83 -15.60
CA LYS A 148 -14.07 -2.86 -16.47
C LYS A 148 -14.90 -3.84 -15.62
N THR A 149 -15.39 -4.89 -16.27
CA THR A 149 -16.03 -6.00 -15.55
C THR A 149 -15.05 -6.61 -14.56
N GLU A 150 -15.57 -7.16 -13.46
CA GLU A 150 -14.78 -7.87 -12.44
C GLU A 150 -13.80 -8.87 -13.06
N ARG A 151 -14.28 -9.71 -13.99
CA ARG A 151 -13.45 -10.69 -14.70
C ARG A 151 -12.29 -10.03 -15.46
N ALA A 152 -12.52 -8.90 -16.10
CA ALA A 152 -11.48 -8.20 -16.85
C ALA A 152 -10.43 -7.57 -15.93
N GLU A 153 -10.83 -7.05 -14.78
CA GLU A 153 -9.89 -6.52 -13.78
C GLU A 153 -9.09 -7.64 -13.11
N THR A 154 -9.73 -8.76 -12.75
CA THR A 154 -9.04 -9.97 -12.25
C THR A 154 -8.01 -10.47 -13.25
N GLN A 155 -8.37 -10.56 -14.53
CA GLN A 155 -7.43 -11.00 -15.57
C GLN A 155 -6.26 -10.02 -15.71
N ALA A 156 -6.52 -8.71 -15.64
CA ALA A 156 -5.46 -7.70 -15.70
C ALA A 156 -4.49 -7.78 -14.50
N ILE A 157 -4.97 -8.19 -13.32
CA ILE A 157 -4.14 -8.44 -12.14
C ILE A 157 -3.26 -9.68 -12.37
N VAL A 158 -3.84 -10.78 -12.88
CA VAL A 158 -3.11 -12.03 -13.12
C VAL A 158 -2.05 -11.88 -14.23
N ASP A 159 -2.35 -11.14 -15.28
CA ASP A 159 -1.46 -10.91 -16.41
C ASP A 159 -0.42 -9.80 -16.16
N CYS A 160 -0.43 -9.21 -14.96
CA CYS A 160 0.50 -8.16 -14.60
C CYS A 160 1.94 -8.66 -14.69
N LYS A 161 2.74 -7.98 -15.52
CA LYS A 161 4.17 -8.23 -15.72
C LYS A 161 5.03 -7.27 -14.90
#